data_AF-A0A444B9W2-F1
#
_entry.id   AF-A0A444B9W2-F1
#
_cell.length_a   1.000
_cell.length_b   1.000
_cell.length_c   1.000
_cell.angle_alpha   90.00
_cell.angle_beta   90.00
_cell.angle_gamma   90.00
#
_symmetry.space_group_name_H-M   'P 1'
#
loop_
_entity.id
_entity.type
_entity.pdbx_description
1 polymer ?
#
loop_
_entity_poly.entity_id
_entity_poly.type
_entity_poly.pdbx_seq_one_letter_code
_entity_poly.pdbx_strand_id
1 'polypeptide(L)' 'MASLRAEGHRVLIHCVAAQSRTPTVGIAHALELGVDLETATREVVAALPEASPNRGFRAALESYAQGVSGRR' A
#
# COMPACT_ATOMS: atom_id res chain seq x y z
N MET A 1 -6.46 -8.71 2.22
CA MET A 1 -7.49 -7.69 2.56
C MET A 1 -8.69 -7.76 1.64
N ALA A 2 -8.50 -8.08 0.35
CA ALA A 2 -9.57 -8.11 -0.64
C ALA A 2 -10.76 -9.02 -0.27
N SER A 3 -10.52 -10.25 0.22
CA SER A 3 -11.60 -11.17 0.62
C SER A 3 -12.48 -10.61 1.74
N LEU A 4 -11.86 -10.20 2.86
CA LEU A 4 -12.58 -9.58 3.99
C LEU A 4 -13.37 -8.34 3.55
N ARG A 5 -12.82 -7.52 2.65
CA ARG A 5 -13.54 -6.37 2.10
C ARG A 5 -14.68 -6.78 1.17
N ALA A 6 -14.51 -7.81 0.35
CA ALA A 6 -15.56 -8.37 -0.51
C ALA A 6 -16.72 -8.97 0.31
N GLU A 7 -16.43 -9.46 1.51
CA GLU A 7 -17.41 -9.93 2.51
C GLU A 7 -18.09 -8.77 3.27
N GLY A 8 -17.75 -7.51 2.97
CA GLY A 8 -18.35 -6.33 3.59
C GLY A 8 -17.68 -5.88 4.90
N HIS A 9 -16.55 -6.47 5.30
CA HIS A 9 -15.84 -6.05 6.50
C HIS A 9 -15.00 -4.78 6.28
N ARG A 10 -14.87 -3.99 7.35
CA ARG A 10 -13.90 -2.89 7.44
C ARG A 10 -12.60 -3.44 8.04
N VAL A 11 -11.50 -3.32 7.30
CA VAL A 11 -10.19 -3.84 7.72
C VAL A 11 -9.30 -2.68 8.16
N LEU A 12 -8.84 -2.73 9.41
CA LEU A 12 -7.79 -1.85 9.94
C LEU A 12 -6.43 -2.53 9.80
N ILE A 13 -5.48 -1.83 9.20
CA ILE A 13 -4.07 -2.26 9.12
C ILE A 13 -3.28 -1.28 9.96
N HIS A 14 -2.46 -1.80 10.86
CA HIS A 14 -1.58 -0.96 11.66
C HIS A 14 -0.22 -1.62 11.88
N CYS A 15 0.71 -0.80 12.33
CA CYS A 15 1.98 -1.23 12.88
C CYS A 15 2.21 -0.45 14.18
N VAL A 16 3.43 -0.44 14.71
CA VAL A 16 3.70 0.27 15.97
C VAL A 16 3.51 1.78 15.88
N ALA A 17 3.89 2.41 14.76
CA ALA A 17 3.94 3.87 14.63
C ALA A 17 3.19 4.41 13.41
N ALA A 18 2.57 3.55 12.60
CA ALA A 18 1.93 3.90 11.33
C ALA A 18 2.79 4.67 10.30
N GLN A 19 4.10 4.82 10.51
CA GLN A 19 4.97 5.60 9.62
C GLN A 19 5.59 4.77 8.48
N SER A 20 5.89 3.48 8.70
CA SER A 20 6.64 2.69 7.69
C SER A 20 5.83 1.50 7.16
N ARG A 21 5.54 0.50 7.99
CA ARG A 21 4.85 -0.73 7.56
C ARG A 21 3.40 -0.49 7.14
N THR A 22 2.67 0.31 7.91
CA THR A 22 1.27 0.65 7.61
C THR A 22 1.12 1.26 6.21
N PRO A 23 1.84 2.34 5.85
CA PRO A 23 1.70 2.92 4.51
C PRO A 23 2.23 1.99 3.43
N THR A 24 3.31 1.23 3.66
CA THR A 24 3.78 0.23 2.68
C THR A 24 2.67 -0.75 2.29
N VAL A 25 1.98 -1.32 3.28
CA VAL A 25 0.91 -2.27 3.03
C VAL A 25 -0.31 -1.60 2.37
N GLY A 26 -0.64 -0.37 2.78
CA GLY A 26 -1.69 0.43 2.12
C GLY A 26 -1.41 0.69 0.64
N ILE A 27 -0.18 1.06 0.30
CA ILE A 27 0.25 1.29 -1.09
C ILE A 27 0.20 -0.03 -1.88
N ALA A 28 0.76 -1.12 -1.34
CA ALA A 28 0.75 -2.41 -2.00
C ALA A 28 -0.68 -2.90 -2.29
N HIS A 29 -1.61 -2.67 -1.38
CA HIS A 29 -3.01 -3.01 -1.61
C HIS A 29 -3.65 -2.15 -2.71
N ALA A 30 -3.35 -0.85 -2.78
CA ALA A 30 -3.83 0.01 -3.87
C ALA A 30 -3.28 -0.44 -5.24
N LEU A 31 -2.02 -0.88 -5.29
CA LEU A 31 -1.43 -1.46 -6.50
C LEU A 31 -2.19 -2.72 -6.98
N GLU A 32 -2.57 -3.61 -6.07
CA GLU A 32 -3.38 -4.80 -6.39
C GLU A 32 -4.74 -4.41 -7.01
N LEU A 33 -5.32 -3.30 -6.54
CA LEU A 33 -6.55 -2.73 -7.09
C LEU A 33 -6.35 -2.02 -8.44
N GLY A 34 -5.10 -1.85 -8.89
CA GLY A 34 -4.75 -1.26 -10.18
C GLY A 34 -4.46 0.22 -10.17
N VAL A 35 -4.30 0.81 -8.98
CA VAL A 35 -3.77 2.18 -8.85
C VAL A 35 -2.28 2.14 -9.16
N ASP A 36 -1.76 3.11 -9.90
CA ASP A 36 -0.32 3.22 -10.14
C ASP A 36 0.44 3.60 -8.85
N LEU A 37 1.76 3.34 -8.81
CA LEU A 37 2.57 3.53 -7.61
C LEU A 37 2.62 4.99 -7.13
N GLU A 38 2.64 5.95 -8.05
CA GLU A 38 2.72 7.37 -7.72
C GLU A 38 1.42 7.83 -7.07
N THR A 39 0.27 7.54 -7.70
CA THR A 39 -1.05 7.85 -7.17
C THR A 39 -1.27 7.15 -5.83
N ALA A 40 -0.98 5.84 -5.74
CA ALA A 40 -1.13 5.08 -4.50
C ALA A 40 -0.31 5.67 -3.35
N THR A 41 0.94 6.06 -3.63
CA THR A 41 1.81 6.70 -2.62
C THR A 41 1.26 8.04 -2.19
N ARG A 42 0.85 8.90 -3.14
CA ARG A 42 0.29 10.22 -2.85
C ARG A 42 -0.95 10.13 -1.96
N GLU A 43 -1.91 9.29 -2.32
CA GLU A 43 -3.17 9.15 -1.57
C GLU A 43 -2.94 8.58 -0.16
N VAL A 44 -2.01 7.62 -0.02
CA VAL A 44 -1.66 7.08 1.30
C VAL A 44 -0.96 8.12 2.17
N VAL A 45 -0.06 8.93 1.61
CA VAL A 45 0.59 10.04 2.33
C VAL A 45 -0.42 11.13 2.70
N ALA A 46 -1.39 11.43 1.83
CA ALA A 46 -2.47 12.37 2.16
C ALA A 46 -3.31 11.89 3.36
N ALA A 47 -3.57 10.58 3.46
CA ALA A 47 -4.28 9.98 4.58
C ALA A 47 -3.42 9.79 5.84
N LEU A 48 -2.11 9.60 5.69
CA LEU A 48 -1.12 9.43 6.75
C LEU A 48 0.06 10.39 6.53
N PRO A 49 -0.03 11.66 6.94
CA PRO A 49 0.99 12.67 6.62
C PRO A 49 2.40 12.35 7.12
N GLU A 50 2.53 11.53 8.16
CA GLU A 50 3.83 11.06 8.67
C GLU A 50 4.36 9.80 7.97
N ALA A 51 3.69 9.33 6.91
CA ALA A 51 4.11 8.16 6.17
C ALA A 51 5.52 8.36 5.57
N SER A 52 6.44 7.54 6.04
CA SER A 52 7.79 7.41 5.54
C SER A 52 8.19 5.92 5.51
N PRO A 53 7.73 5.17 4.48
CA PRO A 53 8.27 3.84 4.20
C PRO A 53 9.80 3.88 4.17
N ASN A 54 10.46 2.94 4.82
CA ASN A 54 11.93 2.87 4.80
C ASN A 54 12.43 2.54 3.39
N ARG A 55 13.74 2.73 3.12
CA ARG A 55 14.31 2.48 1.78
C ARG A 55 14.03 1.06 1.26
N GLY A 56 14.14 0.06 2.13
CA GLY A 56 13.87 -1.33 1.75
C GLY A 56 12.43 -1.55 1.28
N PHE A 57 11.46 -0.95 1.97
CA PHE A 57 10.06 -1.02 1.56
C PHE A 57 9.75 -0.20 0.31
N ARG A 58 10.41 0.94 0.09
CA ARG A 58 10.26 1.69 -1.17
C ARG A 58 10.73 0.86 -2.37
N ALA A 59 11.93 0.27 -2.28
CA ALA A 59 12.45 -0.61 -3.32
C ALA A 59 11.56 -1.85 -3.54
N ALA A 60 11.01 -2.40 -2.47
CA ALA A 60 10.05 -3.50 -2.56
C ALA A 60 8.76 -3.08 -3.28
N LEU A 61 8.23 -1.88 -3.02
CA LEU A 61 7.04 -1.36 -3.71
C LEU A 61 7.28 -1.10 -5.20
N GLU A 62 8.45 -0.58 -5.57
CA GLU A 62 8.85 -0.42 -6.97
C GLU A 62 8.90 -1.77 -7.70
N SER A 63 9.55 -2.76 -7.09
CA SER A 63 9.61 -4.13 -7.61
C SER A 63 8.22 -4.77 -7.69
N TYR A 64 7.38 -4.52 -6.67
CA TYR A 64 6.02 -5.04 -6.62
C TYR A 64 5.14 -4.45 -7.71
N ALA A 65 5.21 -3.14 -7.95
CA ALA A 65 4.46 -2.46 -9.00
C ALA A 65 4.75 -3.04 -10.39
N GLN A 66 6.02 -3.37 -10.68
CA GLN A 66 6.41 -4.06 -11.92
C GLN A 66 5.78 -5.46 -12.01
N GLY A 67 5.82 -6.24 -10.92
CA GLY A 67 5.28 -7.60 -10.87
C GLY A 67 3.74 -7.68 -10.81
N VAL A 68 3.05 -6.63 -10.38
CA VAL A 68 1.58 -6.54 -10.43
C VAL A 68 1.10 -6.22 -11.84
N SER A 69 1.78 -5.35 -12.57
CA SER A 69 1.46 -5.03 -13.97
C SER A 69 1.59 -6.24 -14.90
N GLY A 70 2.53 -7.14 -14.64
CA GLY A 70 2.72 -8.36 -15.44
C GLY A 70 1.82 -9.55 -15.09
N ARG A 71 0.96 -9.43 -14.06
CA ARG A 71 0.04 -10.50 -13.62
C ARG A 71 -1.40 -10.32 -14.10
N ARG A 72 -1.64 -9.28 -14.90
CA ARG A 72 -2.94 -8.95 -15.48
C ARG A 72 -3.14 -9.61 -16.83
#